data_AF-A0A3D3ANQ0-F1
#
_entry.id   AF-A0A3D3ANQ0-F1
#
_cell.length_a   1.000
_cell.length_b   1.000
_cell.length_c   1.000
_cell.angle_alpha   90.00
_cell.angle_beta   90.00
_cell.angle_gamma   90.00
#
_symmetry.space_group_name_H-M   'P 1'
#
loop_
_entity.id
_entity.type
_entity.pdbx_description
1 polymer ?
#
loop_
_entity_poly.entity_id
_entity_poly.type
_entity_poly.pdbx_seq_one_letter_code
_entity_poly.pdbx_strand_id
1 'polypeptide(L)'
;HELEEAEKLIWQLYEAGIDALIIQDMGILQMNLPPLPLFASTQTDNRDPEKIRFFQDTGFKRVILARELSLPEIRKIRETAPLIELESFIHGALCVCYSGQCYLSYAMGGRS
;
A
#
# COMPACT_ATOMS: atom_id res chain seq x y z
N HIS A 1 0.35 10.33 -20.04
CA HIS A 1 -0.69 11.26 -19.55
C HIS A 1 -0.96 11.02 -18.07
N GLU A 2 -1.58 9.90 -17.66
CA GLU A 2 -1.92 9.67 -16.24
C GLU A 2 -0.71 9.69 -15.29
N LEU A 3 0.42 9.10 -15.69
CA LEU A 3 1.65 9.11 -14.88
C LEU A 3 2.26 10.51 -14.71
N GLU A 4 2.22 11.34 -15.76
CA GLU A 4 2.73 12.72 -15.70
C GLU A 4 1.84 13.61 -14.83
N GLU A 5 0.52 13.43 -14.92
CA GLU A 5 -0.44 14.13 -14.06
C GLU A 5 -0.28 13.72 -12.60
N ALA A 6 -0.06 12.43 -12.33
CA ALA A 6 0.22 11.92 -11.00
C ALA A 6 1.52 12.48 -10.43
N GLU A 7 2.61 12.51 -11.22
CA GLU A 7 3.87 13.11 -10.78
C GLU A 7 3.70 14.58 -10.42
N LYS A 8 3.01 15.36 -11.27
CA LYS A 8 2.73 16.78 -11.00
C LYS A 8 1.93 16.97 -9.71
N LEU A 9 0.89 16.16 -9.49
CA LEU A 9 0.08 16.23 -8.28
C LEU A 9 0.91 15.89 -7.03
N ILE A 10 1.79 14.89 -7.12
CA ILE A 10 2.67 14.49 -6.02
C ILE A 10 3.57 15.66 -5.58
N TRP A 11 4.16 16.39 -6.52
CA TRP A 11 4.95 17.59 -6.22
C TRP A 11 4.12 18.69 -5.56
N GLN A 12 2.91 18.94 -6.04
CA GLN A 12 2.01 19.93 -5.44
C GLN A 12 1.63 19.57 -4.00
N LEU A 13 1.38 18.29 -3.72
CA LEU A 13 1.09 17.82 -2.37
C LEU A 13 2.31 17.95 -1.45
N TYR A 14 3.51 17.66 -1.96
CA TYR A 14 4.75 17.87 -1.23
C TYR A 14 4.94 19.35 -0.85
N GLU A 15 4.71 20.28 -1.77
CA GLU A 15 4.75 21.72 -1.50
C GLU A 15 3.67 22.18 -0.51
N ALA A 16 2.53 21.49 -0.46
CA ALA A 16 1.48 21.73 0.53
C ALA A 16 1.83 21.19 1.93
N GLY A 17 2.93 20.44 2.08
CA GLY A 17 3.46 20.01 3.38
C GLY A 17 2.89 18.69 3.89
N ILE A 18 2.54 17.75 3.02
CA ILE A 18 2.20 16.38 3.46
C ILE A 18 3.44 15.66 4.03
N ASP A 19 3.23 14.71 4.94
CA ASP A 19 4.32 13.95 5.56
C ASP A 19 4.66 12.63 4.83
N ALA A 20 3.70 12.04 4.11
CA ALA A 20 3.86 10.74 3.45
C ALA A 20 2.82 10.52 2.34
N LEU A 21 3.13 9.64 1.39
CA LEU A 21 2.22 9.20 0.33
C LEU A 21 1.81 7.76 0.56
N ILE A 22 0.51 7.51 0.61
CA ILE A 22 -0.05 6.15 0.61
C ILE A 22 -0.40 5.79 -0.83
N ILE A 23 0.28 4.79 -1.40
CA ILE A 23 0.16 4.46 -2.81
C ILE A 23 -0.30 3.02 -3.04
N GLN A 24 -1.05 2.81 -4.13
CA GLN A 24 -1.47 1.50 -4.61
C GLN A 24 -0.64 1.06 -5.82
N ASP A 25 -0.43 1.95 -6.79
CA ASP A 25 0.19 1.61 -8.06
C ASP A 25 1.72 1.71 -7.99
N MET A 26 2.41 0.63 -8.37
CA MET A 26 3.88 0.57 -8.36
C MET A 26 4.53 1.34 -9.51
N GLY A 27 3.77 1.75 -10.53
CA GLY A 27 4.23 2.65 -11.58
C GLY A 27 4.71 4.00 -11.04
N ILE A 28 4.23 4.41 -9.86
CA ILE A 28 4.69 5.62 -9.16
C ILE A 28 6.19 5.55 -8.84
N LEU A 29 6.76 4.36 -8.65
CA LEU A 29 8.19 4.18 -8.37
C LEU A 29 9.10 4.51 -9.56
N GLN A 30 8.54 4.67 -10.76
CA GLN A 30 9.28 5.06 -11.97
C GLN A 30 9.33 6.58 -12.19
N MET A 31 8.59 7.36 -11.38
CA MET A 31 8.48 8.81 -11.49
C MET A 31 9.62 9.53 -10.76
N ASN A 32 9.82 10.81 -11.07
CA ASN A 32 10.70 11.67 -10.29
C ASN A 32 9.97 12.17 -9.02
N LEU A 33 10.05 11.41 -7.94
CA LEU A 33 9.35 11.68 -6.68
C LEU A 33 10.12 12.68 -5.79
N PRO A 34 9.41 13.55 -5.05
CA PRO A 34 10.00 14.34 -3.97
C PRO A 34 10.51 13.44 -2.82
N PRO A 35 11.40 13.93 -1.95
CA PRO A 35 12.01 13.14 -0.87
C PRO A 35 11.04 12.90 0.28
N LEU A 36 10.03 12.06 0.05
CA LEU A 36 8.91 11.84 0.94
C LEU A 36 8.70 10.34 1.19
N PRO A 37 8.44 9.91 2.43
CA PRO A 37 8.15 8.50 2.73
C PRO A 37 6.98 7.94 1.93
N LEU A 38 7.18 6.75 1.37
CA LEU A 38 6.13 5.98 0.69
C LEU A 38 5.57 4.89 1.60
N PHE A 39 4.25 4.81 1.67
CA PHE A 39 3.50 3.81 2.41
C PHE A 39 2.68 2.95 1.42
N ALA A 40 2.73 1.63 1.57
CA ALA A 40 1.96 0.72 0.74
C ALA A 40 0.52 0.63 1.28
N SER A 41 -0.46 1.03 0.44
CA SER A 41 -1.90 0.98 0.76
C SER A 41 -2.36 -0.45 1.03
N THR A 42 -3.39 -0.67 1.84
CA THR A 42 -4.06 -1.99 1.90
C THR A 42 -4.57 -2.46 0.53
N GLN A 43 -4.78 -1.53 -0.42
CA GLN A 43 -5.16 -1.85 -1.80
C GLN A 43 -4.04 -2.55 -2.59
N THR A 44 -2.82 -2.61 -2.05
CA THR A 44 -1.74 -3.42 -2.62
C THR A 44 -1.77 -4.87 -2.12
N ASP A 45 -2.86 -5.38 -1.52
CA ASP A 45 -2.98 -6.80 -1.12
C ASP A 45 -1.79 -7.27 -0.25
N ASN A 46 -1.59 -6.60 0.89
CA ASN A 46 -0.42 -6.77 1.77
C ASN A 46 -0.60 -7.93 2.75
N ARG A 47 -0.64 -9.14 2.22
CA ARG A 47 -0.77 -10.41 2.99
C ARG A 47 0.45 -11.30 2.95
N ASP A 48 1.25 -11.19 1.89
CA ASP A 48 2.35 -12.10 1.63
C ASP A 48 3.69 -11.56 2.21
N PRO A 49 4.42 -12.35 3.03
CA PRO A 49 5.70 -11.92 3.60
C PRO A 49 6.76 -11.52 2.56
N GLU A 50 6.82 -12.20 1.40
CA GLU A 50 7.81 -11.89 0.36
C GLU A 50 7.46 -10.59 -0.35
N LYS A 51 6.17 -10.32 -0.57
CA LYS A 51 5.70 -9.03 -1.07
C LYS A 51 6.02 -7.88 -0.11
N ILE A 52 5.87 -8.09 1.19
CA ILE A 52 6.22 -7.08 2.19
C ILE A 52 7.73 -6.87 2.25
N ARG A 53 8.52 -7.94 2.05
CA ARG A 53 9.96 -7.82 1.89
C ARG A 53 10.34 -7.02 0.65
N PHE A 54 9.65 -7.21 -0.47
CA PHE A 54 9.82 -6.40 -1.67
C PHE A 54 9.58 -4.90 -1.39
N PHE A 55 8.52 -4.55 -0.64
CA PHE A 55 8.28 -3.15 -0.26
C PHE A 55 9.42 -2.58 0.60
N GLN A 56 9.93 -3.35 1.56
CA GLN A 56 11.09 -2.94 2.35
C GLN A 56 12.31 -2.68 1.47
N ASP A 57 12.61 -3.59 0.56
CA ASP A 57 13.81 -3.54 -0.28
C ASP A 57 13.70 -2.47 -1.38
N THR A 58 12.48 -2.02 -1.71
CA THR A 58 12.21 -0.90 -2.64
C THR A 58 12.10 0.46 -1.95
N GLY A 59 12.35 0.53 -0.63
CA GLY A 59 12.44 1.79 0.11
C GLY A 59 11.12 2.31 0.68
N PHE A 60 10.05 1.50 0.67
CA PHE A 60 8.84 1.87 1.41
C PHE A 60 9.15 1.94 2.90
N LYS A 61 8.60 2.97 3.54
CA LYS A 61 8.78 3.17 4.97
C LYS A 61 7.77 2.35 5.79
N ARG A 62 6.57 2.12 5.23
CA ARG A 62 5.47 1.44 5.91
C ARG A 62 4.64 0.60 4.95
N VAL A 63 4.10 -0.50 5.45
CA VAL A 63 3.08 -1.29 4.79
C VAL A 63 1.83 -1.33 5.67
N ILE A 64 0.69 -0.97 5.09
CA ILE A 64 -0.62 -1.11 5.73
C ILE A 64 -1.14 -2.50 5.39
N LEU A 65 -1.20 -3.36 6.40
CA LEU A 65 -1.49 -4.78 6.28
C LEU A 65 -2.94 -5.06 5.86
N ALA A 66 -3.13 -6.18 5.16
CA ALA A 66 -4.47 -6.71 4.90
C ALA A 66 -5.22 -6.97 6.23
N ARG A 67 -6.52 -6.67 6.25
CA ARG A 67 -7.34 -6.63 7.47
C ARG A 67 -7.68 -8.01 8.02
N GLU A 68 -7.61 -9.01 7.16
CA GLU A 68 -7.92 -10.41 7.40
C GLU A 68 -6.75 -11.21 8.00
N LEU A 69 -5.58 -10.60 8.19
CA LEU A 69 -4.40 -11.28 8.73
C LEU A 69 -4.55 -11.58 10.22
N SER A 70 -4.21 -12.81 10.58
CA SER A 70 -4.09 -13.26 11.97
C SER A 70 -2.76 -12.83 12.61
N LEU A 71 -2.71 -12.75 13.95
CA LEU A 71 -1.47 -12.42 14.67
C LEU A 71 -0.27 -13.33 14.31
N PRO A 72 -0.43 -14.66 14.15
CA PRO A 72 0.65 -15.52 13.66
C PRO A 72 1.18 -15.12 12.28
N GLU A 73 0.31 -14.75 11.34
CA GLU A 73 0.72 -14.31 10.00
C GLU A 73 1.47 -12.98 10.06
N ILE A 74 0.99 -12.03 10.88
CA ILE A 74 1.66 -10.74 11.11
C ILE A 74 3.07 -10.96 11.72
N ARG A 75 3.23 -11.93 12.64
CA ARG A 75 4.55 -12.29 13.18
C ARG A 75 5.50 -12.79 12.09
N LYS A 76 5.02 -13.68 11.22
CA LYS A 76 5.81 -14.19 10.09
C LYS A 76 6.24 -13.05 9.16
N ILE A 77 5.34 -12.13 8.84
CA ILE A 77 5.65 -10.93 8.04
C ILE A 77 6.76 -10.10 8.71
N ARG A 78 6.65 -9.85 10.02
CA ARG A 78 7.67 -9.11 10.78
C ARG A 78 9.04 -9.79 10.70
N GLU A 79 9.09 -11.11 10.83
CA GLU A 79 10.34 -11.89 10.76
C GLU A 79 10.99 -11.78 9.36
N THR A 80 10.20 -11.85 8.29
CA THR A 80 10.70 -11.81 6.90
C THR A 80 11.20 -10.42 6.48
N ALA A 81 10.50 -9.37 6.90
CA ALA A 81 10.81 -7.99 6.53
C ALA A 81 10.98 -7.15 7.78
N PRO A 82 12.12 -7.22 8.50
CA PRO A 82 12.30 -6.67 9.87
C PRO A 82 12.50 -5.15 9.99
N LEU A 83 12.72 -4.43 8.88
CA LEU A 83 13.06 -2.99 8.88
C LEU A 83 11.88 -2.09 8.53
N ILE A 84 10.88 -2.60 7.82
CA ILE A 84 9.70 -1.82 7.42
C ILE A 84 8.68 -1.69 8.58
N GLU A 85 7.97 -0.57 8.65
CA GLU A 85 6.88 -0.39 9.61
C GLU A 85 5.63 -1.18 9.16
N LEU A 86 4.96 -1.85 10.09
CA LEU A 86 3.71 -2.58 9.83
C LEU A 86 2.56 -1.85 10.52
N GLU A 87 1.52 -1.50 9.77
CA GLU A 87 0.29 -0.88 10.28
C GLU A 87 -0.89 -1.81 10.06
N SER A 88 -1.77 -1.98 11.06
CA SER A 88 -2.92 -2.89 11.00
C SER A 88 -4.16 -2.25 11.65
N PHE A 89 -5.34 -2.66 11.18
CA PHE A 89 -6.62 -2.18 11.67
C PHE A 89 -7.12 -3.07 12.83
N ILE A 90 -7.47 -2.45 13.98
CA ILE A 90 -7.90 -3.20 15.19
C ILE A 90 -9.43 -3.39 15.28
N HIS A 91 -10.22 -2.45 14.74
CA HIS A 91 -11.68 -2.53 14.78
C HIS A 91 -12.26 -2.52 13.36
N GLY A 92 -13.26 -3.39 13.13
CA GLY A 92 -13.71 -3.84 11.82
C GLY A 92 -13.95 -2.73 10.80
N ALA A 93 -13.15 -2.73 9.74
CA ALA A 93 -13.61 -2.19 8.48
C ALA A 93 -14.42 -3.29 7.79
N LEU A 94 -15.74 -3.19 7.89
CA LEU A 94 -16.76 -4.00 7.22
C LEU A 94 -16.65 -3.86 5.68
N CYS A 95 -15.53 -4.28 5.11
CA CYS A 95 -15.36 -4.34 3.67
C CYS A 95 -15.77 -5.74 3.23
N VAL A 96 -16.79 -5.83 2.39
CA VAL A 96 -17.19 -7.07 1.68
C VAL A 96 -16.16 -7.38 0.56
N CYS A 97 -15.15 -6.53 0.39
CA CYS A 97 -14.06 -6.71 -0.55
C CYS A 97 -12.82 -7.25 0.17
N TYR A 98 -12.15 -8.21 -0.45
CA TYR A 98 -10.84 -8.68 -0.01
C TYR A 98 -9.84 -7.54 -0.23
N SER A 99 -8.88 -7.32 0.68
CA SER A 99 -8.09 -6.06 0.70
C SER A 99 -7.34 -5.85 -0.62
N GLY A 100 -7.80 -4.90 -1.46
CA GLY A 100 -7.25 -4.64 -2.80
C GLY A 100 -7.88 -5.43 -3.96
N GLN A 101 -8.87 -6.27 -3.70
CA GLN A 101 -9.62 -7.06 -4.68
C GLN A 101 -11.13 -6.87 -4.46
N CYS A 102 -11.76 -6.07 -5.32
CA CYS A 102 -13.19 -5.76 -5.22
C CYS A 102 -14.05 -6.83 -5.90
N TYR A 103 -14.37 -7.91 -5.19
CA TYR A 103 -15.28 -8.95 -5.71
C TYR A 103 -16.70 -8.42 -5.99
N LEU A 104 -17.11 -7.34 -5.31
CA LEU A 104 -18.40 -6.69 -5.54
C LEU A 104 -18.43 -5.94 -6.89
N SER A 105 -17.35 -5.25 -7.29
CA SER A 105 -17.28 -4.62 -8.62
C SER A 105 -17.21 -5.67 -9.73
N TYR A 106 -16.50 -6.78 -9.50
CA TYR A 106 -16.51 -7.91 -10.42
C TYR A 106 -17.93 -8.47 -10.61
N ALA A 107 -18.64 -8.71 -9.50
CA ALA A 107 -20.00 -9.27 -9.52
C ALA A 107 -21.04 -8.31 -10.15
N MET A 108 -20.91 -6.99 -9.94
CA MET A 108 -21.88 -6.01 -10.45
C MET A 108 -21.54 -5.45 -11.83
N GLY A 109 -20.26 -5.42 -12.23
CA GLY A 109 -19.79 -4.67 -13.40
C GLY A 109 -18.85 -5.42 -14.35
N GLY A 110 -18.48 -6.66 -14.05
CA GLY A 110 -17.62 -7.49 -14.92
C GLY A 110 -16.20 -6.96 -15.12
N ARG A 111 -15.73 -6.03 -14.28
CA ARG A 111 -14.35 -5.49 -14.31
C ARG A 111 -13.76 -5.45 -12.90
N SER A 112 -12.48 -5.81 -12.82
CA SER A 112 -11.60 -5.66 -11.67
C SER A 112 -10.31 -4.99 -12.12
#